data_AF-A0AAV0RS43-F1
#
_entry.id   AF-A0AAV0RS43-F1
#
_cell.length_a   1.000
_cell.length_b   1.000
_cell.length_c   1.000
_cell.angle_alpha   90.00
_cell.angle_beta   90.00
_cell.angle_gamma   90.00
#
_symmetry.space_group_name_H-M   'P 1'
#
loop_
_entity.id
_entity.type
_entity.pdbx_description
1 polymer ?
#
loop_
_entity_poly.entity_id
_entity_poly.type
_entity_poly.pdbx_seq_one_letter_code
_entity_poly.pdbx_strand_id
1 'polypeptide(L)'
;MDRWDALNNLFSKTGYTISKGYKIEAWEFGNELSGTGIGASVSADTYAKDVVKLNEIVDALYKNSNKKPSIMAPGGFFEQGWFAKLLKITGPGTLNTVSHHMYNLGAGVDHHLIEHILDPYYLSKVSKTFSSLSQTIQQNGPWASVWVENLVVLLTAVGFMYLDQLGMAAAYNTKVYCRQTLVGGHYSLLNTTTFVPNPDYYRQGC
;
A
#
# COMPACT_ATOMS: atom_id res chain seq x y z
N MET A 1 3.79 17.33 -16.58
CA MET A 1 3.36 18.17 -15.44
C MET A 1 4.59 18.33 -14.57
N ASP A 2 5.00 19.55 -14.27
CA ASP A 2 6.15 19.75 -13.40
C ASP A 2 5.80 19.28 -11.97
N ARG A 3 6.84 18.99 -11.16
CA ARG A 3 6.70 18.48 -9.79
C ARG A 3 5.95 19.46 -8.87
N TRP A 4 6.12 20.76 -9.09
CA TRP A 4 5.45 21.85 -8.38
C TRP A 4 3.98 22.00 -8.79
N ASP A 5 3.66 21.82 -10.07
CA ASP A 5 2.28 21.83 -10.57
C ASP A 5 1.46 20.70 -9.92
N ALA A 6 2.05 19.52 -9.75
CA ALA A 6 1.40 18.39 -9.10
C ALA A 6 1.09 18.68 -7.62
N LEU A 7 2.04 19.29 -6.90
CA LEU A 7 1.86 19.68 -5.49
C LEU A 7 0.88 20.85 -5.34
N ASN A 8 0.88 21.82 -6.24
CA ASN A 8 -0.09 22.92 -6.27
C ASN A 8 -1.51 22.41 -6.59
N ASN A 9 -1.64 21.44 -7.49
CA ASN A 9 -2.91 20.76 -7.75
C ASN A 9 -3.37 19.94 -6.54
N LEU A 10 -2.44 19.32 -5.82
CA LEU A 10 -2.76 18.66 -4.56
C LEU A 10 -3.28 19.65 -3.53
N PHE A 11 -2.64 20.81 -3.36
CA PHE A 11 -3.12 21.89 -2.48
C PHE A 11 -4.56 22.33 -2.79
N SER A 12 -4.90 22.52 -4.07
CA SER A 12 -6.24 22.95 -4.44
C SER A 12 -7.30 21.87 -4.17
N LYS A 13 -6.98 20.60 -4.48
CA LYS A 13 -7.87 19.46 -4.25
C LYS A 13 -8.04 19.13 -2.76
N THR A 14 -6.97 19.18 -1.98
CA THR A 14 -7.00 18.96 -0.53
C THR A 14 -7.71 20.10 0.20
N GLY A 15 -7.53 21.35 -0.24
CA GLY A 15 -8.30 22.49 0.25
C GLY A 15 -9.80 22.30 0.01
N TYR A 16 -10.18 21.75 -1.15
CA TYR A 16 -11.58 21.42 -1.44
C TYR A 16 -12.13 20.33 -0.50
N THR A 17 -11.42 19.23 -0.27
CA THR A 17 -11.92 18.16 0.63
C THR A 17 -12.10 18.64 2.06
N ILE A 18 -11.18 19.48 2.55
CA ILE A 18 -11.30 20.14 3.86
C ILE A 18 -12.52 21.08 3.88
N SER A 19 -12.72 21.87 2.83
CA SER A 19 -13.89 22.78 2.74
C SER A 19 -15.24 22.05 2.77
N LYS A 20 -15.26 20.79 2.32
CA LYS A 20 -16.44 19.92 2.35
C LYS A 20 -16.60 19.16 3.66
N GLY A 21 -15.66 19.31 4.61
CA GLY A 21 -15.68 18.60 5.88
C GLY A 21 -15.44 17.10 5.74
N TYR A 22 -14.83 16.66 4.64
CA TYR A 22 -14.51 15.24 4.45
C TYR A 22 -13.42 14.81 5.41
N LYS A 23 -13.66 13.69 6.10
CA LYS A 23 -12.70 13.08 7.00
C LYS A 23 -11.74 12.24 6.17
N ILE A 24 -10.50 12.69 6.09
CA ILE A 24 -9.41 11.96 5.44
C ILE A 24 -8.51 11.39 6.52
N GLU A 25 -8.28 10.07 6.49
CA GLU A 25 -7.45 9.39 7.48
C GLU A 25 -5.97 9.40 7.09
N ALA A 26 -5.66 9.30 5.80
CA ALA A 26 -4.29 9.35 5.29
C ALA A 26 -4.21 9.95 3.87
N TRP A 27 -3.04 10.49 3.54
CA TRP A 27 -2.66 10.88 2.19
C TRP A 27 -1.46 10.06 1.72
N GLU A 28 -1.50 9.68 0.44
CA GLU A 28 -0.42 8.99 -0.25
C GLU A 28 -0.14 9.69 -1.59
N PHE A 29 1.09 9.57 -2.09
CA PHE A 29 1.52 10.23 -3.32
C PHE A 29 2.32 9.31 -4.22
N GLY A 30 1.80 9.10 -5.44
CA GLY A 30 2.38 8.14 -6.38
C GLY A 30 1.90 6.71 -6.12
N ASN A 31 2.17 5.82 -7.08
CA ASN A 31 1.81 4.41 -7.03
C ASN A 31 2.90 3.63 -7.78
N GLU A 32 3.44 2.60 -7.15
CA GLU A 32 4.44 1.66 -7.70
C GLU A 32 5.69 2.34 -8.30
N LEU A 33 6.16 3.41 -7.65
CA LEU A 33 7.36 4.15 -8.06
C LEU A 33 8.66 3.66 -7.38
N SER A 34 8.54 2.76 -6.39
CA SER A 34 9.67 2.27 -5.61
C SER A 34 10.50 1.23 -6.36
N GLY A 35 11.82 1.25 -6.12
CA GLY A 35 12.77 0.30 -6.71
C GLY A 35 12.73 0.29 -8.24
N THR A 36 12.44 -0.88 -8.82
CA THR A 36 12.33 -1.01 -10.29
C THR A 36 11.08 -0.33 -10.85
N GLY A 37 10.07 -0.11 -10.01
CA GLY A 37 8.79 0.51 -10.38
C GLY A 37 7.97 -0.28 -11.41
N ILE A 38 6.77 0.22 -11.69
CA ILE A 38 5.89 -0.26 -12.78
C ILE A 38 5.59 0.91 -13.72
N GLY A 39 6.11 0.85 -14.95
CA GLY A 39 5.98 1.92 -15.95
C GLY A 39 6.88 3.14 -15.71
N ALA A 40 7.13 3.49 -14.44
CA ALA A 40 8.08 4.52 -14.03
C ALA A 40 8.70 4.19 -12.67
N SER A 41 9.88 4.73 -12.38
CA SER A 41 10.53 4.62 -11.07
C SER A 41 11.16 5.94 -10.66
N VAL A 42 11.26 6.14 -9.35
CA VAL A 42 11.88 7.32 -8.75
C VAL A 42 12.88 6.86 -7.67
N SER A 43 14.03 7.53 -7.58
CA SER A 43 14.99 7.23 -6.52
C SER A 43 14.41 7.52 -5.14
N ALA A 44 14.78 6.71 -4.15
CA ALA A 44 14.31 6.90 -2.77
C ALA A 44 14.60 8.30 -2.23
N ASP A 45 15.72 8.94 -2.59
CA ASP A 45 16.03 10.31 -2.18
C ASP A 45 15.03 11.33 -2.73
N THR A 46 14.70 11.21 -4.02
CA THR A 46 13.80 12.15 -4.69
C THR A 46 12.40 12.00 -4.15
N TYR A 47 11.94 10.75 -4.03
CA TYR A 47 10.63 10.42 -3.51
C TYR A 47 10.49 10.78 -2.03
N ALA A 48 11.51 10.55 -1.20
CA ALA A 48 11.48 10.95 0.21
C ALA A 48 11.34 12.48 0.37
N LYS A 49 12.00 13.28 -0.47
CA LYS A 49 11.81 14.74 -0.50
C LYS A 49 10.39 15.12 -0.91
N ASP A 50 9.76 14.36 -1.80
CA ASP A 50 8.33 14.54 -2.13
C ASP A 50 7.42 14.26 -0.94
N VAL A 51 7.69 13.18 -0.20
CA VAL A 51 6.93 12.82 1.01
C VAL A 51 7.08 13.88 2.10
N VAL A 52 8.30 14.40 2.32
CA VAL A 52 8.52 15.53 3.24
C VAL A 52 7.70 16.74 2.79
N LYS A 53 7.74 17.07 1.50
CA LYS A 53 6.99 18.20 0.98
C LYS A 53 5.49 18.01 1.16
N LEU A 54 4.96 16.83 0.81
CA LEU A 54 3.57 16.46 1.04
C LEU A 54 3.17 16.67 2.51
N ASN A 55 4.01 16.24 3.45
CA ASN A 55 3.73 16.43 4.87
C ASN A 55 3.62 17.91 5.25
N GLU A 56 4.53 18.78 4.75
CA GLU A 56 4.44 20.24 4.97
C GLU A 56 3.14 20.84 4.42
N ILE A 57 2.69 20.36 3.26
CA ILE A 57 1.44 20.79 2.62
C ILE A 57 0.25 20.42 3.51
N VAL A 58 0.19 19.16 3.95
CA VAL A 58 -0.86 18.67 4.84
C VAL A 58 -0.82 19.41 6.18
N ASP A 59 0.36 19.66 6.75
CA ASP A 59 0.50 20.47 7.96
C ASP A 59 -0.08 21.87 7.81
N ALA A 60 0.25 22.56 6.72
CA ALA A 60 -0.26 23.92 6.46
C ALA A 60 -1.78 23.96 6.32
N LEU A 61 -2.35 22.97 5.64
CA LEU A 61 -3.79 22.88 5.37
C LEU A 61 -4.60 22.50 6.60
N TYR A 62 -4.06 21.61 7.44
CA TYR A 62 -4.72 21.10 8.64
C TYR A 62 -4.32 21.84 9.92
N LYS A 63 -3.60 22.97 9.83
CA LYS A 63 -3.10 23.74 11.00
C LYS A 63 -4.16 24.09 12.07
N ASN A 64 -5.42 24.26 11.66
CA ASN A 64 -6.56 24.59 12.52
C ASN A 64 -7.49 23.40 12.74
N SER A 65 -7.09 22.19 12.32
CA SER A 65 -7.89 20.98 12.46
C SER A 65 -7.52 20.22 13.72
N ASN A 66 -8.51 19.67 14.42
CA ASN A 66 -8.29 18.86 15.62
C ASN A 66 -7.68 17.48 15.32
N LYS A 67 -7.76 17.02 14.06
CA LYS A 67 -7.20 15.76 13.59
C LYS A 67 -6.47 15.99 12.27
N LYS A 68 -5.20 15.63 12.23
CA LYS A 68 -4.37 15.65 11.03
C LYS A 68 -4.37 14.25 10.39
N PRO A 69 -4.57 14.12 9.07
CA PRO A 69 -4.38 12.86 8.37
C PRO A 69 -2.93 12.38 8.44
N SER A 70 -2.73 11.06 8.45
CA SER A 70 -1.40 10.45 8.35
C SER A 70 -0.81 10.60 6.94
N ILE A 71 0.51 10.50 6.82
CA ILE A 71 1.17 10.34 5.53
C ILE A 71 1.57 8.86 5.36
N MET A 72 1.21 8.32 4.20
CA MET A 72 1.43 6.95 3.79
C MET A 72 2.27 6.89 2.50
N ALA A 73 3.22 5.97 2.44
CA ALA A 73 4.13 5.79 1.31
C ALA A 73 4.93 4.47 1.40
N PRO A 74 5.51 3.97 0.29
CA PRO A 74 5.44 4.54 -1.07
C PRO A 74 4.33 3.99 -1.99
N GLY A 75 3.52 3.04 -1.52
CA GLY A 75 2.48 2.42 -2.34
C GLY A 75 3.10 1.61 -3.47
N GLY A 76 4.18 0.87 -3.18
CA GLY A 76 4.98 0.18 -4.19
C GLY A 76 5.64 -1.08 -3.69
N PHE A 77 6.36 -1.79 -4.57
CA PHE A 77 6.98 -3.06 -4.24
C PHE A 77 8.15 -2.88 -3.28
N PHE A 78 8.23 -3.77 -2.28
CA PHE A 78 9.28 -3.72 -1.27
C PHE A 78 10.65 -4.01 -1.87
N GLU A 79 11.55 -3.04 -1.73
CA GLU A 79 12.98 -3.20 -1.96
C GLU A 79 13.72 -2.65 -0.74
N GLN A 80 14.49 -3.50 -0.07
CA GLN A 80 15.05 -3.22 1.26
C GLN A 80 15.89 -1.93 1.30
N GLY A 81 16.78 -1.73 0.32
CA GLY A 81 17.64 -0.54 0.27
C GLY A 81 16.83 0.74 0.04
N TRP A 82 15.87 0.68 -0.88
CA TRP A 82 14.98 1.78 -1.21
C TRP A 82 14.12 2.20 0.00
N PHE A 83 13.48 1.24 0.67
CA PHE A 83 12.61 1.49 1.83
C PHE A 83 13.40 1.99 3.04
N ALA A 84 14.56 1.40 3.32
CA ALA A 84 15.43 1.87 4.40
C ALA A 84 15.84 3.33 4.17
N LYS A 85 16.13 3.71 2.93
CA LYS A 85 16.51 5.07 2.56
C LYS A 85 15.34 6.05 2.68
N LEU A 86 14.14 5.66 2.23
CA LEU A 86 12.92 6.44 2.42
C LEU A 86 12.70 6.79 3.90
N LEU A 87 12.77 5.79 4.78
CA LEU A 87 12.54 5.95 6.22
C LEU A 87 13.58 6.87 6.88
N LYS A 88 14.85 6.69 6.53
CA LYS A 88 15.94 7.53 7.06
C LYS A 88 15.80 9.00 6.67
N ILE A 89 15.39 9.28 5.44
CA ILE A 89 15.30 10.66 4.94
C ILE A 89 14.02 11.35 5.44
N THR A 90 12.88 10.64 5.48
CA THR A 90 11.61 11.21 5.93
C THR A 90 11.57 11.42 7.44
N GLY A 91 12.07 10.43 8.21
CA GLY A 91 12.15 10.50 9.66
C GLY A 91 10.80 10.47 10.39
N PRO A 92 10.84 10.47 11.73
CA PRO A 92 9.65 10.51 12.56
C PRO A 92 8.89 11.82 12.38
N GLY A 93 7.56 11.76 12.44
CA GLY A 93 6.68 12.92 12.29
C GLY A 93 6.35 13.30 10.84
N THR A 94 7.09 12.76 9.87
CA THR A 94 6.78 12.89 8.44
C THR A 94 6.06 11.65 7.93
N LEU A 95 6.72 10.49 7.94
CA LEU A 95 6.17 9.23 7.42
C LEU A 95 5.80 8.32 8.59
N ASN A 96 4.50 8.20 8.85
CA ASN A 96 3.97 7.39 9.95
C ASN A 96 3.48 6.01 9.49
N THR A 97 3.20 5.86 8.20
CA THR A 97 2.64 4.63 7.64
C THR A 97 3.45 4.20 6.42
N VAL A 98 4.03 3.00 6.47
CA VAL A 98 4.69 2.40 5.32
C VAL A 98 3.69 1.50 4.60
N SER A 99 3.37 1.88 3.37
CA SER A 99 2.53 1.11 2.45
C SER A 99 3.39 0.33 1.49
N HIS A 100 3.03 -0.91 1.20
CA HIS A 100 3.70 -1.65 0.13
C HIS A 100 2.76 -2.59 -0.60
N HIS A 101 3.11 -2.79 -1.87
CA HIS A 101 2.39 -3.69 -2.74
C HIS A 101 2.95 -5.11 -2.66
N MET A 102 2.04 -6.06 -2.82
CA MET A 102 2.35 -7.47 -2.85
C MET A 102 1.48 -8.15 -3.90
N TYR A 103 2.08 -9.11 -4.62
CA TYR A 103 1.42 -9.86 -5.69
C TYR A 103 2.02 -11.27 -5.72
N ASN A 104 1.60 -12.13 -4.80
CA ASN A 104 2.28 -13.41 -4.59
C ASN A 104 2.18 -14.37 -5.78
N LEU A 105 1.10 -14.29 -6.56
CA LEU A 105 0.80 -15.23 -7.64
C LEU A 105 1.13 -14.69 -9.03
N GLY A 106 1.81 -13.54 -9.12
CA GLY A 106 2.05 -12.87 -10.39
C GLY A 106 0.78 -12.32 -11.03
N ALA A 107 0.80 -12.15 -12.35
CA ALA A 107 -0.34 -11.62 -13.08
C ALA A 107 -1.49 -12.64 -13.09
N GLY A 108 -2.74 -12.17 -12.95
CA GLY A 108 -3.92 -13.05 -12.96
C GLY A 108 -4.17 -13.81 -14.28
N VAL A 109 -3.37 -13.55 -15.32
CA VAL A 109 -3.37 -14.25 -16.61
C VAL A 109 -2.35 -15.39 -16.67
N ASP A 110 -1.62 -15.67 -15.59
CA ASP A 110 -0.65 -16.76 -15.52
C ASP A 110 -1.34 -18.13 -15.68
N HIS A 111 -0.90 -18.90 -16.67
CA HIS A 111 -1.43 -20.24 -16.95
C HIS A 111 -1.09 -21.24 -15.84
N HIS A 112 -0.08 -20.98 -15.00
CA HIS A 112 0.32 -21.79 -13.86
C HIS A 112 -0.32 -21.35 -12.53
N LEU A 113 -1.27 -20.42 -12.57
CA LEU A 113 -1.91 -19.86 -11.37
C LEU A 113 -2.45 -20.93 -10.41
N ILE A 114 -3.09 -21.98 -10.93
CA ILE A 114 -3.65 -23.07 -10.11
C ILE A 114 -2.54 -23.84 -9.40
N GLU A 115 -1.44 -24.13 -10.08
CA GLU A 115 -0.28 -24.84 -9.51
C GLU A 115 0.35 -24.01 -8.39
N HIS A 116 0.54 -22.70 -8.62
CA HIS A 116 1.06 -21.78 -7.62
C HIS A 116 0.16 -21.63 -6.37
N ILE A 117 -1.16 -21.64 -6.55
CA ILE A 117 -2.11 -21.57 -5.42
C ILE A 117 -2.06 -22.82 -4.54
N LEU A 118 -1.81 -23.99 -5.14
CA LEU A 118 -1.80 -25.27 -4.44
C LEU A 118 -0.43 -25.65 -3.89
N ASP A 119 0.63 -24.91 -4.23
CA ASP A 119 1.99 -25.16 -3.76
C ASP A 119 2.29 -24.35 -2.47
N PRO A 120 2.33 -24.99 -1.28
CA PRO A 120 2.65 -24.30 -0.03
C PRO A 120 4.07 -23.74 0.00
N TYR A 121 5.02 -24.36 -0.70
CA TYR A 121 6.37 -23.82 -0.80
C TYR A 121 6.35 -22.52 -1.58
N TYR A 122 5.62 -22.47 -2.69
CA TYR A 122 5.42 -21.24 -3.45
C TYR A 122 4.79 -20.13 -2.60
N LEU A 123 3.69 -20.44 -1.90
CA LEU A 123 3.00 -19.46 -1.05
C LEU A 123 3.88 -18.93 0.09
N SER A 124 4.70 -19.79 0.69
CA SER A 124 5.57 -19.44 1.83
C SER A 124 6.67 -18.43 1.50
N LYS A 125 7.04 -18.26 0.22
CA LYS A 125 8.11 -17.34 -0.21
C LYS A 125 7.86 -15.90 0.24
N VAL A 126 6.59 -15.52 0.33
CA VAL A 126 6.17 -14.17 0.74
C VAL A 126 6.53 -13.83 2.19
N SER A 127 6.70 -14.84 3.05
CA SER A 127 7.13 -14.67 4.44
C SER A 127 8.46 -13.94 4.54
N LYS A 128 9.37 -14.16 3.58
CA LYS A 128 10.66 -13.48 3.50
C LYS A 128 10.47 -11.98 3.30
N THR A 129 9.54 -11.57 2.43
CA THR A 129 9.22 -10.16 2.21
C THR A 129 8.69 -9.51 3.48
N PHE A 130 7.74 -10.16 4.18
CA PHE A 130 7.23 -9.66 5.45
C PHE A 130 8.30 -9.56 6.53
N SER A 131 9.14 -10.59 6.69
CA SER A 131 10.25 -10.59 7.63
C SER A 131 11.26 -9.48 7.33
N SER A 132 11.67 -9.34 6.07
CA SER A 132 12.64 -8.31 5.66
C SER A 132 12.07 -6.91 5.81
N LEU A 133 10.79 -6.69 5.49
CA LEU A 133 10.12 -5.41 5.72
C LEU A 133 10.05 -5.09 7.22
N SER A 134 9.60 -6.04 8.04
CA SER A 134 9.55 -5.88 9.51
C SER A 134 10.92 -5.51 10.08
N GLN A 135 11.98 -6.21 9.68
CA GLN A 135 13.35 -5.89 10.12
C GLN A 135 13.79 -4.50 9.64
N THR A 136 13.48 -4.13 8.40
CA THR A 136 13.81 -2.82 7.84
C THR A 136 13.14 -1.70 8.62
N ILE A 137 11.88 -1.88 9.00
CA ILE A 137 11.11 -0.91 9.79
C ILE A 137 11.67 -0.81 11.20
N GLN A 138 11.92 -1.93 11.87
CA GLN A 138 12.52 -1.94 13.21
C GLN A 138 13.86 -1.20 13.26
N GLN A 139 14.68 -1.33 12.22
CA GLN A 139 16.01 -0.71 12.16
C GLN A 139 15.99 0.77 11.75
N ASN A 140 15.10 1.15 10.83
CA ASN A 140 15.20 2.44 10.14
C ASN A 140 14.00 3.37 10.40
N GLY A 141 12.90 2.84 10.95
CA GLY A 141 11.67 3.58 11.20
C GLY A 141 10.77 2.92 12.24
N PRO A 142 11.25 2.65 13.48
CA PRO A 142 10.47 1.96 14.50
C PRO A 142 9.20 2.72 14.95
N TRP A 143 9.05 3.99 14.55
CA TRP A 143 7.86 4.80 14.76
C TRP A 143 6.74 4.55 13.74
N ALA A 144 7.05 3.92 12.60
CA ALA A 144 6.11 3.76 11.50
C ALA A 144 5.29 2.45 11.62
N SER A 145 4.01 2.52 11.30
CA SER A 145 3.14 1.36 11.14
C SER A 145 3.22 0.81 9.72
N VAL A 146 3.02 -0.50 9.54
CA VAL A 146 3.09 -1.16 8.21
C VAL A 146 1.70 -1.52 7.70
N TRP A 147 1.41 -1.14 6.47
CA TRP A 147 0.17 -1.38 5.75
C TRP A 147 0.49 -2.10 4.43
N VAL A 148 -0.25 -3.16 4.13
CA VAL A 148 -0.13 -3.89 2.87
C VAL A 148 -1.26 -3.46 1.96
N GLU A 149 -0.96 -3.22 0.69
CA GLU A 149 -1.94 -3.05 -0.38
C GLU A 149 -1.75 -4.20 -1.37
N ASN A 150 -2.61 -5.21 -1.30
CA ASN A 150 -2.39 -6.48 -1.98
C ASN A 150 -3.42 -6.72 -3.07
N LEU A 151 -2.99 -7.40 -4.12
CA LEU A 151 -3.82 -7.93 -5.19
C LEU A 151 -3.96 -9.45 -5.05
N VAL A 152 -5.19 -9.91 -4.91
CA VAL A 152 -5.50 -11.33 -4.72
C VAL A 152 -6.46 -11.76 -5.83
N VAL A 153 -6.02 -12.70 -6.66
CA VAL A 153 -6.73 -13.18 -7.85
C VAL A 153 -7.98 -13.99 -7.48
N LEU A 154 -9.01 -13.98 -8.33
CA LEU A 154 -10.31 -14.63 -8.09
C LEU A 154 -10.25 -16.15 -8.36
N LEU A 155 -10.33 -16.98 -7.32
CA LEU A 155 -10.68 -18.41 -7.42
C LEU A 155 -11.10 -18.96 -6.06
N THR A 156 -11.96 -19.98 -6.03
CA THR A 156 -12.41 -20.63 -4.79
C THR A 156 -11.27 -21.26 -3.96
N ALA A 157 -10.13 -21.58 -4.59
CA ALA A 157 -8.91 -22.02 -3.93
C ALA A 157 -8.12 -20.89 -3.23
N VAL A 158 -8.47 -19.62 -3.48
CA VAL A 158 -7.70 -18.44 -3.04
C VAL A 158 -8.01 -18.02 -1.61
N GLY A 159 -9.12 -18.47 -1.03
CA GLY A 159 -9.43 -18.19 0.39
C GLY A 159 -8.33 -18.70 1.34
N PHE A 160 -7.74 -19.86 1.06
CA PHE A 160 -6.62 -20.39 1.84
C PHE A 160 -5.38 -19.50 1.72
N MET A 161 -5.02 -19.10 0.50
CA MET A 161 -3.89 -18.20 0.27
C MET A 161 -4.11 -16.84 0.95
N TYR A 162 -5.32 -16.27 0.84
CA TYR A 162 -5.63 -14.98 1.44
C TYR A 162 -5.54 -15.02 2.96
N LEU A 163 -6.12 -16.06 3.59
CA LEU A 163 -6.02 -16.26 5.04
C LEU A 163 -4.59 -16.53 5.49
N ASP A 164 -3.82 -17.31 4.74
CA ASP A 164 -2.40 -17.57 5.01
C ASP A 164 -1.58 -16.28 4.95
N GLN A 165 -1.80 -15.43 3.94
CA GLN A 165 -1.15 -14.13 3.85
C GLN A 165 -1.60 -13.14 4.91
N LEU A 166 -2.89 -13.11 5.28
CA LEU A 166 -3.36 -12.33 6.41
C LEU A 166 -2.70 -12.78 7.71
N GLY A 167 -2.61 -14.09 7.93
CA GLY A 167 -1.92 -14.69 9.08
C GLY A 167 -0.45 -14.33 9.13
N MET A 168 0.26 -14.43 8.01
CA MET A 168 1.66 -14.00 7.90
C MET A 168 1.82 -12.50 8.12
N ALA A 169 0.98 -11.67 7.50
CA ALA A 169 1.01 -10.23 7.67
C ALA A 169 0.84 -9.86 9.15
N ALA A 170 -0.14 -10.47 9.83
CA ALA A 170 -0.37 -10.27 11.26
C ALA A 170 0.82 -10.75 12.12
N ALA A 171 1.41 -11.91 11.80
CA ALA A 171 2.58 -12.45 12.50
C ALA A 171 3.81 -11.53 12.41
N TYR A 172 3.96 -10.80 11.30
CA TYR A 172 5.00 -9.79 11.10
C TYR A 172 4.53 -8.36 11.38
N ASN A 173 3.48 -8.20 12.20
CA ASN A 173 3.02 -6.93 12.74
C ASN A 173 2.54 -5.91 11.69
N THR A 174 2.08 -6.38 10.53
CA THR A 174 1.30 -5.58 9.59
C THR A 174 -0.03 -5.21 10.23
N LYS A 175 -0.38 -3.91 10.21
CA LYS A 175 -1.56 -3.37 10.90
C LYS A 175 -2.80 -3.33 10.03
N VAL A 176 -2.62 -3.12 8.73
CA VAL A 176 -3.72 -3.00 7.77
C VAL A 176 -3.39 -3.80 6.52
N TYR A 177 -4.41 -4.42 5.96
CA TYR A 177 -4.32 -5.22 4.74
C TYR A 177 -5.42 -4.81 3.78
N CYS A 178 -5.09 -3.97 2.80
CA CYS A 178 -6.00 -3.47 1.79
C CYS A 178 -6.10 -4.49 0.65
N ARG A 179 -7.32 -5.00 0.42
CA ARG A 179 -7.61 -5.94 -0.66
C ARG A 179 -7.99 -5.21 -1.95
N GLN A 180 -7.12 -5.29 -2.96
CA GLN A 180 -7.38 -4.85 -4.32
C GLN A 180 -8.21 -5.93 -5.06
N THR A 181 -9.43 -5.66 -5.53
CA THR A 181 -10.24 -4.43 -5.35
C THR A 181 -11.66 -4.80 -4.92
N LEU A 182 -12.38 -3.85 -4.33
CA LEU A 182 -13.80 -4.01 -4.01
C LEU A 182 -14.64 -4.19 -5.30
N VAL A 183 -14.42 -3.36 -6.31
CA VAL A 183 -15.10 -3.39 -7.63
C VAL A 183 -14.08 -3.09 -8.72
N GLY A 184 -14.20 -3.75 -9.89
CA GLY A 184 -13.35 -3.51 -11.07
C GLY A 184 -12.28 -4.59 -11.28
N GLY A 185 -11.94 -4.88 -12.54
CA GLY A 185 -10.99 -5.96 -12.86
C GLY A 185 -11.52 -7.36 -12.56
N HIS A 186 -10.77 -8.38 -12.99
CA HIS A 186 -11.17 -9.80 -12.90
C HIS A 186 -11.07 -10.40 -11.49
N TYR A 187 -10.46 -9.67 -10.55
CA TYR A 187 -10.19 -10.08 -9.18
C TYR A 187 -10.95 -9.27 -8.13
N SER A 188 -12.02 -8.58 -8.55
CA SER A 188 -12.87 -7.78 -7.68
C SER A 188 -13.68 -8.63 -6.70
N LEU A 189 -13.95 -8.11 -5.51
CA LEU A 189 -14.88 -8.74 -4.57
C LEU A 189 -16.34 -8.66 -5.06
N LEU A 190 -16.70 -7.62 -5.81
CA LEU A 190 -18.01 -7.43 -6.40
C LEU A 190 -17.89 -7.42 -7.92
N ASN A 191 -18.82 -8.07 -8.61
CA ASN A 191 -18.88 -8.02 -10.06
C ASN A 191 -18.99 -6.57 -10.57
N THR A 192 -18.14 -6.21 -11.53
CA THR A 192 -18.01 -4.82 -12.05
C THR A 192 -19.32 -4.25 -12.62
N THR A 193 -20.19 -5.09 -13.18
CA THR A 193 -21.44 -4.63 -13.83
C THR A 193 -22.66 -4.82 -12.93
N THR A 194 -22.75 -5.96 -12.24
CA THR A 194 -23.95 -6.31 -11.48
C THR A 194 -23.86 -5.98 -9.99
N PHE A 195 -22.66 -5.64 -9.48
CA PHE A 195 -22.35 -5.48 -8.06
C PHE A 195 -22.68 -6.70 -7.18
N VAL A 196 -22.98 -7.85 -7.80
CA VAL A 196 -23.19 -9.11 -7.07
C VAL A 196 -21.86 -9.57 -6.47
N PRO A 197 -21.82 -9.96 -5.18
CA PRO A 197 -20.59 -10.43 -4.57
C PRO A 197 -20.04 -11.71 -5.20
N ASN A 198 -18.75 -11.69 -5.53
CA ASN A 198 -17.99 -12.87 -5.90
C ASN A 198 -17.72 -13.75 -4.66
N PRO A 199 -17.40 -15.06 -4.83
CA PRO A 199 -17.20 -15.97 -3.70
C PRO A 199 -16.21 -15.49 -2.62
N ASP A 200 -15.21 -14.69 -3.01
CA ASP A 200 -14.18 -14.20 -2.10
C ASP A 200 -14.63 -13.04 -1.20
N TYR A 201 -15.74 -12.36 -1.53
CA TYR A 201 -16.35 -11.34 -0.67
C TYR A 201 -16.80 -11.92 0.67
N TYR A 202 -17.40 -13.11 0.65
CA TYR A 202 -17.92 -13.77 1.85
C TYR A 202 -16.82 -14.30 2.79
N ARG A 203 -15.54 -14.20 2.38
CA ARG A 203 -14.39 -14.70 3.12
C ARG A 203 -13.56 -13.59 3.77
N GLN A 204 -14.02 -12.34 3.66
CA GLN A 204 -13.37 -11.17 4.28
C GLN A 204 -13.78 -10.97 5.75
N GLY A 205 -14.80 -11.67 6.23
CA GLY A 205 -15.28 -11.58 7.62
C GLY A 205 -14.66 -12.65 8.50
N CYS A 206 -13.99 -12.21 9.57
CA CYS A 206 -13.79 -12.98 10.81
C CYS A 206 -14.73 -12.40 11.87
#